data_AF-A0A2S7K8W8-F1
#
_entry.id   AF-A0A2S7K8W8-F1
#
_cell.length_a   1.000
_cell.length_b   1.000
_cell.length_c   1.000
_cell.angle_alpha   90.00
_cell.angle_beta   90.00
_cell.angle_gamma   90.00
#
_symmetry.space_group_name_H-M   'P 1'
#
loop_
_entity.id
_entity.type
_entity.pdbx_description
1 polymer ?
#
loop_
_entity_poly.entity_id
_entity_poly.type
_entity_poly.pdbx_seq_one_letter_code
_entity_poly.pdbx_strand_id
1 'polypeptide(L)'
;MLGRIIRLLTLPFRVVGRFVKRGAGDAKAAGRTAANAGGSIIASAAGADILEEEYREEPPSGVETFLFKQLPRPRLTEKAASELSLEQAAGYASDARAFYRYGFPIFARGDFFYEEVEQEYLNAALGFDRNSIDRRFLEVTTLFRRTLNNNTRRMLLIWTPALYLLVFGAGVLLLQSGAGAALPDSAAQIGGAPAAIFAAAALVGVFLAFLVYSWPYKVVQQRNLMNLDNYITSKFARINNNFQVAKRRALNVERDKRMAQREELKDEAGSWTLAYHWFAMRLFLCELALRNKFYQVRRNTTLYWAGGLFLTSIAIAGLAALLFVKGASLQTLGFFAGASLVYLALIGAVMRGATGMMFRVVESNEWSRFHIVDLDATIRDHVGEDKLQIVTFRDRNRME
;
A
#
# COMPACT_ATOMS: atom_id res chain seq x y z
N MET A 1 -17.14 -4.92 -48.70
CA MET A 1 -16.10 -5.69 -47.97
C MET A 1 -15.70 -5.07 -46.63
N LEU A 2 -15.60 -3.75 -46.48
CA LEU A 2 -15.24 -3.06 -45.22
C LEU A 2 -16.06 -3.50 -43.97
N GLY A 3 -17.37 -3.70 -44.11
CA GLY A 3 -18.24 -4.09 -42.99
C GLY A 3 -18.00 -5.50 -42.45
N ARG A 4 -17.42 -6.42 -43.24
CA ARG A 4 -17.03 -7.76 -42.75
C ARG A 4 -15.73 -7.71 -41.95
N ILE A 5 -14.78 -6.85 -42.35
CA ILE A 5 -13.51 -6.64 -41.65
C ILE A 5 -13.75 -5.98 -40.29
N ILE A 6 -14.62 -4.96 -40.22
CA ILE A 6 -15.01 -4.31 -38.96
C ILE A 6 -15.72 -5.30 -38.01
N ARG A 7 -16.57 -6.20 -38.53
CA ARG A 7 -17.21 -7.24 -37.71
C ARG A 7 -16.22 -8.28 -37.19
N LEU A 8 -15.19 -8.63 -37.98
CA LEU A 8 -14.13 -9.56 -37.58
C LEU A 8 -13.21 -8.93 -36.52
N LEU A 9 -12.87 -7.64 -36.65
CA LEU A 9 -12.07 -6.90 -35.68
C LEU A 9 -12.81 -6.64 -34.36
N THR A 10 -14.14 -6.52 -34.38
CA THR A 10 -14.96 -6.26 -33.17
C THR A 10 -15.48 -7.52 -32.47
N LEU A 11 -15.36 -8.69 -33.12
CA LEU A 11 -15.71 -10.00 -32.56
C LEU A 11 -14.99 -10.34 -31.24
N PRO A 12 -13.66 -10.18 -31.10
CA PRO A 12 -12.98 -10.43 -29.83
C PRO A 12 -13.48 -9.50 -28.71
N PHE A 13 -13.75 -8.23 -29.01
CA PHE A 13 -14.28 -7.27 -28.02
C PHE A 13 -15.71 -7.62 -27.58
N ARG A 14 -16.55 -8.17 -28.48
CA ARG A 14 -17.91 -8.63 -28.14
C ARG A 14 -17.90 -9.92 -27.33
N VAL A 15 -16.94 -10.81 -27.58
CA VAL A 15 -16.75 -12.03 -26.79
C VAL A 15 -16.25 -11.66 -25.39
N VAL A 16 -15.27 -10.77 -25.27
CA VAL A 16 -14.80 -10.20 -23.99
C VAL A 16 -15.93 -9.51 -23.24
N GLY A 17 -16.75 -8.68 -23.91
CA GLY A 17 -17.91 -8.04 -23.28
C GLY A 17 -18.96 -9.02 -22.75
N ARG A 18 -19.15 -10.17 -23.41
CA ARG A 18 -20.01 -11.25 -22.91
C ARG A 18 -19.40 -12.01 -21.72
N PHE A 19 -18.09 -12.26 -21.74
CA PHE A 19 -17.40 -12.88 -20.60
C PHE A 19 -17.34 -11.95 -19.38
N VAL A 20 -17.18 -10.63 -19.58
CA VAL A 20 -17.27 -9.64 -18.49
C VAL A 20 -18.69 -9.56 -17.92
N LYS A 21 -19.74 -9.59 -18.77
CA LYS A 21 -21.13 -9.61 -18.28
C LYS A 21 -21.50 -10.89 -17.53
N ARG A 22 -21.04 -12.06 -18.00
CA ARG A 22 -21.26 -13.34 -17.28
C ARG A 22 -20.41 -13.43 -16.01
N GLY A 23 -19.13 -13.08 -16.08
CA GLY A 23 -18.23 -13.06 -14.92
C GLY A 23 -18.63 -12.03 -13.84
N ALA A 24 -19.23 -10.90 -14.20
CA ALA A 24 -19.77 -9.94 -13.23
C ALA A 24 -21.04 -10.45 -12.52
N GLY A 25 -21.85 -11.28 -13.20
CA GLY A 25 -22.98 -11.98 -12.59
C GLY A 25 -22.53 -13.09 -11.64
N ASP A 26 -21.56 -13.89 -12.07
CA ASP A 26 -21.03 -15.02 -11.29
C ASP A 26 -20.13 -14.55 -10.13
N ALA A 27 -19.42 -13.44 -10.24
CA ALA A 27 -18.67 -12.84 -9.13
C ALA A 27 -19.57 -12.29 -8.02
N LYS A 28 -20.78 -11.82 -8.36
CA LYS A 28 -21.82 -11.43 -7.38
C LYS A 28 -22.40 -12.64 -6.66
N ALA A 29 -22.52 -13.78 -7.33
CA ALA A 29 -22.99 -15.03 -6.74
C ALA A 29 -21.90 -15.71 -5.89
N ALA A 30 -20.66 -15.81 -6.41
CA ALA A 30 -19.52 -16.38 -5.69
C ALA A 30 -19.09 -15.53 -4.48
N GLY A 31 -19.26 -14.20 -4.53
CA GLY A 31 -19.07 -13.31 -3.38
C GLY A 31 -20.07 -13.56 -2.24
N ARG A 32 -21.26 -14.10 -2.53
CA ARG A 32 -22.25 -14.51 -1.51
C ARG A 32 -21.95 -15.90 -0.94
N THR A 33 -21.39 -16.81 -1.73
CA THR A 33 -21.04 -18.17 -1.26
C THR A 33 -19.71 -18.21 -0.50
N ALA A 34 -18.74 -17.37 -0.84
CA ALA A 34 -17.48 -17.21 -0.09
C ALA A 34 -17.64 -16.46 1.25
N ALA A 35 -18.76 -15.75 1.44
CA ALA A 35 -19.09 -15.12 2.72
C ALA A 35 -19.47 -16.13 3.82
N ASN A 36 -19.66 -17.41 3.50
CA ASN A 36 -20.06 -18.44 4.45
C ASN A 36 -18.90 -19.36 4.91
N ALA A 37 -17.66 -19.11 4.47
CA ALA A 37 -16.50 -19.94 4.82
C ALA A 37 -15.39 -19.13 5.54
N GLY A 38 -15.49 -19.04 6.87
CA GLY A 38 -14.33 -19.01 7.79
C GLY A 38 -13.49 -17.73 7.91
N GLY A 39 -13.62 -17.05 9.05
CA GLY A 39 -12.52 -16.37 9.75
C GLY A 39 -12.08 -14.97 9.28
N SER A 40 -12.21 -14.61 8.00
CA SER A 40 -11.69 -13.32 7.49
C SER A 40 -12.68 -12.15 7.57
N ILE A 41 -13.89 -12.38 8.08
CA ILE A 41 -15.04 -11.44 7.94
C ILE A 41 -15.03 -10.33 9.00
N ILE A 42 -14.46 -10.58 10.18
CA ILE A 42 -14.45 -9.55 11.25
C ILE A 42 -13.52 -8.37 10.88
N ALA A 43 -12.56 -8.56 9.94
CA ALA A 43 -11.63 -7.52 9.51
C ALA A 43 -11.91 -6.91 8.12
N SER A 44 -12.88 -7.44 7.36
CA SER A 44 -13.26 -6.92 6.03
C SER A 44 -14.48 -6.00 6.09
N ALA A 45 -15.43 -6.25 7.01
CA ALA A 45 -16.57 -5.37 7.26
C ALA A 45 -16.13 -4.04 7.90
N ALA A 46 -15.23 -4.08 8.90
CA ALA A 46 -14.79 -2.89 9.63
C ALA A 46 -14.05 -1.84 8.79
N GLY A 47 -13.43 -2.22 7.65
CA GLY A 47 -12.67 -1.28 6.82
C GLY A 47 -13.46 -0.63 5.68
N ALA A 48 -14.65 -1.15 5.37
CA ALA A 48 -15.55 -0.59 4.36
C ALA A 48 -16.49 0.45 4.97
N ASP A 49 -16.94 0.25 6.21
CA ASP A 49 -17.79 1.22 6.93
C ASP A 49 -17.07 2.55 7.24
N ILE A 50 -15.78 2.50 7.59
CA ILE A 50 -14.94 3.71 7.78
C ILE A 50 -14.93 4.59 6.52
N LEU A 51 -15.16 3.98 5.35
CA LEU A 51 -15.10 4.67 4.08
C LEU A 51 -16.41 5.30 3.61
N GLU A 52 -17.58 4.83 4.06
CA GLU A 52 -18.87 5.29 3.52
C GLU A 52 -19.46 6.49 4.27
N GLU A 53 -19.15 6.64 5.57
CA GLU A 53 -19.73 7.71 6.41
C GLU A 53 -18.96 9.04 6.39
N GLU A 54 -17.70 9.09 5.92
CA GLU A 54 -16.81 10.20 6.30
C GLU A 54 -16.14 10.99 5.16
N TYR A 55 -16.38 10.71 3.88
CA TYR A 55 -15.79 11.51 2.80
C TYR A 55 -16.68 12.65 2.34
N ARG A 56 -16.07 13.82 2.17
CA ARG A 56 -16.72 15.06 1.69
C ARG A 56 -16.77 15.13 0.16
N GLU A 57 -15.96 14.32 -0.51
CA GLU A 57 -15.79 14.32 -1.96
C GLU A 57 -16.51 13.11 -2.53
N GLU A 58 -17.23 13.31 -3.64
CA GLU A 58 -17.87 12.22 -4.39
C GLU A 58 -16.86 11.09 -4.62
N PRO A 59 -17.29 9.82 -4.52
CA PRO A 59 -16.41 8.69 -4.80
C PRO A 59 -15.76 8.90 -6.18
N PRO A 60 -14.44 8.67 -6.31
CA PRO A 60 -13.72 9.10 -7.50
C PRO A 60 -14.34 8.45 -8.75
N SER A 61 -14.92 9.29 -9.61
CA SER A 61 -15.67 8.88 -10.79
C SER A 61 -14.75 8.90 -12.02
N GLY A 62 -14.60 7.76 -12.69
CA GLY A 62 -13.84 7.67 -13.94
C GLY A 62 -13.69 6.23 -14.42
N VAL A 63 -13.32 6.05 -15.70
CA VAL A 63 -13.06 4.71 -16.26
C VAL A 63 -11.89 4.01 -15.53
N GLU A 64 -10.95 4.80 -15.00
CA GLU A 64 -9.80 4.34 -14.23
C GLU A 64 -10.23 3.64 -12.92
N THR A 65 -11.26 4.16 -12.25
CA THR A 65 -11.73 3.64 -10.96
C THR A 65 -12.57 2.37 -11.07
N PHE A 66 -13.09 2.09 -12.27
CA PHE A 66 -13.67 0.79 -12.62
C PHE A 66 -12.61 -0.32 -12.69
N LEU A 67 -11.42 -0.01 -13.21
CA LEU A 67 -10.34 -0.98 -13.41
C LEU A 67 -9.52 -1.19 -12.12
N PHE A 68 -9.18 -0.11 -11.42
CA PHE A 68 -8.38 -0.13 -10.20
C PHE A 68 -9.04 0.71 -9.10
N LYS A 69 -8.97 0.24 -7.86
CA LYS A 69 -9.61 0.93 -6.74
C LYS A 69 -8.81 2.17 -6.35
N GLN A 70 -9.40 3.34 -6.49
CA GLN A 70 -8.87 4.60 -5.97
C GLN A 70 -9.48 4.87 -4.58
N LEU A 71 -8.65 5.30 -3.64
CA LEU A 71 -9.08 5.71 -2.32
C LEU A 71 -9.19 7.24 -2.24
N PRO A 72 -10.25 7.77 -1.61
CA PRO A 72 -10.34 9.19 -1.30
C PRO A 72 -9.30 9.61 -0.26
N ARG A 73 -9.09 10.92 -0.14
CA ARG A 73 -8.11 11.48 0.81
C ARG A 73 -8.60 11.34 2.26
N PRO A 74 -7.86 10.67 3.15
CA PRO A 74 -8.27 10.48 4.55
C PRO A 74 -8.34 11.80 5.33
N ARG A 75 -9.33 11.91 6.23
CA ARG A 75 -9.38 12.99 7.22
C ARG A 75 -8.45 12.69 8.39
N LEU A 76 -7.86 13.76 8.90
CA LEU A 76 -7.10 13.72 10.13
C LEU A 76 -7.99 14.15 11.31
N THR A 77 -8.12 13.30 12.32
CA THR A 77 -8.92 13.56 13.53
C THR A 77 -8.12 14.04 14.72
N GLU A 78 -6.80 14.19 14.56
CA GLU A 78 -5.96 14.65 15.66
C GLU A 78 -6.18 16.13 15.95
N LYS A 79 -6.36 16.42 17.23
CA LYS A 79 -6.47 17.78 17.76
C LYS A 79 -5.21 18.60 17.48
N ALA A 80 -5.40 19.90 17.36
CA ALA A 80 -4.29 20.83 17.15
C ALA A 80 -3.50 21.06 18.45
N ALA A 81 -2.23 21.45 18.32
CA ALA A 81 -1.37 21.73 19.47
C ALA A 81 -1.88 22.88 20.34
N SER A 82 -2.67 23.80 19.77
CA SER A 82 -3.33 24.89 20.49
C SER A 82 -4.44 24.44 21.44
N GLU A 83 -4.96 23.22 21.26
CA GLU A 83 -6.07 22.66 22.03
C GLU A 83 -5.60 21.72 23.16
N LEU A 84 -4.29 21.62 23.38
CA LEU A 84 -3.69 20.69 24.33
C LEU A 84 -3.85 21.22 25.77
N SER A 85 -4.83 20.69 26.49
CA SER A 85 -5.10 20.99 27.90
C SER A 85 -4.39 20.02 28.84
N LEU A 86 -4.31 20.36 30.14
CA LEU A 86 -3.73 19.50 31.17
C LEU A 86 -4.42 18.13 31.27
N GLU A 87 -5.75 18.11 31.16
CA GLU A 87 -6.53 16.87 31.12
C GLU A 87 -6.09 15.95 29.96
N GLN A 88 -5.84 16.53 28.79
CA GLN A 88 -5.34 15.77 27.64
C GLN A 88 -3.91 15.29 27.88
N ALA A 89 -3.05 16.12 28.48
CA ALA A 89 -1.70 15.72 28.85
C ALA A 89 -1.72 14.53 29.85
N ALA A 90 -2.63 14.52 30.81
CA ALA A 90 -2.84 13.39 31.71
C ALA A 90 -3.31 12.13 30.96
N GLY A 91 -4.17 12.28 29.95
CA GLY A 91 -4.54 11.20 29.03
C GLY A 91 -3.33 10.61 28.29
N TYR A 92 -2.52 11.46 27.67
CA TYR A 92 -1.28 11.02 26.99
C TYR A 92 -0.26 10.42 27.97
N ALA A 93 -0.20 10.91 29.21
CA ALA A 93 0.64 10.31 30.25
C ALA A 93 0.16 8.91 30.65
N SER A 94 -1.16 8.66 30.65
CA SER A 94 -1.73 7.34 30.84
C SER A 94 -1.33 6.39 29.71
N ASP A 95 -1.38 6.84 28.45
CA ASP A 95 -0.91 6.08 27.29
C ASP A 95 0.59 5.76 27.41
N ALA A 96 1.40 6.74 27.82
CA ALA A 96 2.83 6.55 28.08
C ALA A 96 3.08 5.45 29.11
N ARG A 97 2.37 5.49 30.25
CA ARG A 97 2.49 4.49 31.32
C ARG A 97 2.05 3.10 30.83
N ALA A 98 0.99 3.04 30.04
CA ALA A 98 0.54 1.80 29.43
C ALA A 98 1.62 1.20 28.51
N PHE A 99 2.26 2.04 27.69
CA PHE A 99 3.37 1.62 26.83
C PHE A 99 4.56 1.10 27.63
N TYR A 100 5.04 1.86 28.63
CA TYR A 100 6.21 1.45 29.42
C TYR A 100 5.97 0.23 30.32
N ARG A 101 4.72 -0.09 30.63
CA ARG A 101 4.34 -1.29 31.38
C ARG A 101 4.00 -2.48 30.50
N TYR A 102 3.97 -2.30 29.18
CA TYR A 102 3.61 -3.37 28.28
C TYR A 102 4.72 -4.42 28.23
N GLY A 103 4.39 -5.65 28.61
CA GLY A 103 5.31 -6.78 28.56
C GLY A 103 5.40 -7.33 27.15
N PHE A 104 6.52 -7.10 26.47
CA PHE A 104 6.75 -7.64 25.14
C PHE A 104 7.28 -9.08 25.19
N PRO A 105 6.62 -10.05 24.53
CA PRO A 105 7.16 -11.39 24.43
C PRO A 105 8.43 -11.38 23.56
N ILE A 106 9.54 -11.88 24.11
CA ILE A 106 10.84 -11.95 23.41
C ILE A 106 10.79 -12.97 22.26
N PHE A 107 9.99 -14.03 22.43
CA PHE A 107 9.84 -15.09 21.44
C PHE A 107 8.55 -14.89 20.65
N ALA A 108 8.70 -14.64 19.35
CA ALA A 108 7.59 -14.63 18.41
C ALA A 108 7.00 -16.03 18.24
N ARG A 109 5.70 -16.10 17.91
CA ARG A 109 5.08 -17.36 17.48
C ARG A 109 5.72 -17.80 16.15
N GLY A 110 6.21 -19.03 16.09
CA GLY A 110 6.98 -19.55 14.94
C GLY A 110 6.20 -19.69 13.63
N ASP A 111 4.88 -19.57 13.67
CA ASP A 111 4.00 -19.82 12.52
C ASP A 111 3.69 -18.55 11.70
N PHE A 112 4.25 -17.40 12.08
CA PHE A 112 3.93 -16.09 11.49
C PHE A 112 5.11 -15.45 10.78
N PHE A 113 4.81 -14.63 9.77
CA PHE A 113 5.81 -13.76 9.17
C PHE A 113 6.26 -12.70 10.18
N TYR A 114 7.54 -12.34 10.16
CA TYR A 114 8.13 -11.33 11.06
C TYR A 114 7.32 -10.03 11.06
N GLU A 115 6.84 -9.61 9.89
CA GLU A 115 6.06 -8.40 9.68
C GLU A 115 4.68 -8.43 10.35
N GLU A 116 4.11 -9.62 10.54
CA GLU A 116 2.81 -9.79 11.21
C GLU A 116 2.97 -9.72 12.71
N VAL A 117 4.06 -10.32 13.23
CA VAL A 117 4.46 -10.22 14.64
C VAL A 117 4.80 -8.76 14.98
N GLU A 118 5.58 -8.08 14.14
CA GLU A 118 5.90 -6.66 14.32
C GLU A 118 4.63 -5.80 14.24
N GLN A 119 3.68 -6.13 13.38
CA GLN A 119 2.41 -5.40 13.31
C GLN A 119 1.57 -5.58 14.59
N GLU A 120 1.53 -6.79 15.14
CA GLU A 120 0.84 -7.06 16.40
C GLU A 120 1.46 -6.27 17.55
N TYR A 121 2.79 -6.23 17.63
CA TYR A 121 3.54 -5.38 18.54
C TYR A 121 3.14 -3.90 18.39
N LEU A 122 3.15 -3.37 17.17
CA LEU A 122 2.83 -1.97 16.91
C LEU A 122 1.37 -1.63 17.23
N ASN A 123 0.45 -2.53 16.93
CA ASN A 123 -0.97 -2.37 17.27
C ASN A 123 -1.16 -2.31 18.79
N ALA A 124 -0.50 -3.20 19.53
CA ALA A 124 -0.58 -3.22 20.99
C ALA A 124 0.08 -1.98 21.61
N ALA A 125 1.28 -1.62 21.15
CA ALA A 125 2.03 -0.47 21.63
C ALA A 125 1.29 0.85 21.39
N LEU A 126 0.67 1.02 20.21
CA LEU A 126 -0.14 2.19 19.88
C LEU A 126 -1.58 2.11 20.44
N GLY A 127 -1.92 1.06 21.19
CA GLY A 127 -3.21 0.95 21.89
C GLY A 127 -4.43 0.73 20.99
N PHE A 128 -4.28 -0.01 19.89
CA PHE A 128 -5.34 -0.28 18.91
C PHE A 128 -6.65 -0.75 19.55
N ASP A 129 -6.58 -1.67 20.52
CA ASP A 129 -7.74 -2.27 21.19
C ASP A 129 -8.37 -1.37 22.27
N ARG A 130 -7.79 -0.20 22.56
CA ARG A 130 -8.20 0.69 23.65
C ARG A 130 -8.86 1.99 23.17
N ASN A 131 -9.36 2.01 21.93
CA ASN A 131 -9.82 3.24 21.27
C ASN A 131 -8.75 4.35 21.25
N SER A 132 -7.48 3.96 21.07
CA SER A 132 -6.38 4.90 20.93
C SER A 132 -6.61 5.86 19.75
N ILE A 133 -6.09 7.08 19.90
CA ILE A 133 -6.05 8.12 18.86
C ILE A 133 -5.34 7.59 17.59
N ASP A 134 -4.45 6.62 17.72
CA ASP A 134 -3.70 6.01 16.61
C ASP A 134 -4.41 4.86 15.90
N ARG A 135 -5.51 4.35 16.46
CA ARG A 135 -6.31 3.29 15.83
C ARG A 135 -6.69 3.67 14.40
N ARG A 136 -7.20 4.89 14.22
CA ARG A 136 -7.59 5.42 12.90
C ARG A 136 -6.42 5.44 11.92
N PHE A 137 -5.23 5.83 12.39
CA PHE A 137 -4.04 5.83 11.53
C PHE A 137 -3.65 4.43 11.10
N LEU A 138 -3.70 3.45 12.01
CA LEU A 138 -3.43 2.05 11.71
C LEU A 138 -4.46 1.46 10.74
N GLU A 139 -5.74 1.81 10.88
CA GLU A 139 -6.81 1.41 9.98
C GLU A 139 -6.64 2.01 8.58
N VAL A 140 -6.44 3.33 8.49
CA VAL A 140 -6.22 4.05 7.22
C VAL A 140 -5.00 3.49 6.50
N THR A 141 -3.84 3.43 7.17
CA THR A 141 -2.61 2.90 6.54
C THR A 141 -2.75 1.44 6.12
N THR A 142 -3.46 0.61 6.90
CA THR A 142 -3.76 -0.78 6.54
C THR A 142 -4.68 -0.87 5.32
N LEU A 143 -5.68 -0.01 5.22
CA LEU A 143 -6.57 0.08 4.09
C LEU A 143 -5.81 0.48 2.81
N PHE A 144 -4.94 1.48 2.88
CA PHE A 144 -4.07 1.85 1.76
C PHE A 144 -3.19 0.67 1.35
N ARG A 145 -2.48 0.04 2.30
CA ARG A 145 -1.66 -1.16 2.02
C ARG A 145 -2.47 -2.24 1.29
N ARG A 146 -3.68 -2.56 1.77
CA ARG A 146 -4.55 -3.57 1.16
C ARG A 146 -4.98 -3.15 -0.25
N THR A 147 -5.32 -1.90 -0.45
CA THR A 147 -5.80 -1.39 -1.75
C THR A 147 -4.67 -1.33 -2.79
N LEU A 148 -3.50 -0.81 -2.41
CA LEU A 148 -2.30 -0.81 -3.24
C LEU A 148 -1.95 -2.25 -3.66
N ASN A 149 -1.91 -3.19 -2.71
CA ASN A 149 -1.67 -4.60 -2.98
C ASN A 149 -2.72 -5.24 -3.89
N ASN A 150 -4.00 -4.94 -3.69
CA ASN A 150 -5.07 -5.48 -4.53
C ASN A 150 -5.01 -4.95 -5.97
N ASN A 151 -4.67 -3.68 -6.16
CA ASN A 151 -4.47 -3.11 -7.49
C ASN A 151 -3.26 -3.75 -8.18
N THR A 152 -2.14 -3.92 -7.47
CA THR A 152 -0.96 -4.63 -7.99
C THR A 152 -1.27 -6.09 -8.32
N ARG A 153 -2.02 -6.78 -7.45
CA ARG A 153 -2.48 -8.16 -7.69
C ARG A 153 -3.31 -8.25 -8.96
N ARG A 154 -4.28 -7.35 -9.14
CA ARG A 154 -5.12 -7.30 -10.36
C ARG A 154 -4.28 -7.05 -11.60
N MET A 155 -3.32 -6.14 -11.53
CA MET A 155 -2.45 -5.84 -12.67
C MET A 155 -1.61 -7.07 -13.07
N LEU A 156 -0.91 -7.67 -12.11
CA LEU A 156 0.10 -8.70 -12.40
C LEU A 156 -0.49 -10.12 -12.54
N LEU A 157 -1.46 -10.49 -11.71
CA LEU A 157 -2.03 -11.85 -11.72
C LEU A 157 -3.25 -12.00 -12.64
N ILE A 158 -3.89 -10.90 -13.04
CA ILE A 158 -5.12 -10.95 -13.86
C ILE A 158 -4.86 -10.32 -15.22
N TRP A 159 -4.52 -9.03 -15.27
CA TRP A 159 -4.39 -8.32 -16.55
C TRP A 159 -3.23 -8.85 -17.41
N THR A 160 -2.06 -9.08 -16.83
CA THR A 160 -0.91 -9.62 -17.59
C THR A 160 -1.22 -10.95 -18.29
N PRO A 161 -1.64 -12.03 -17.60
CA PRO A 161 -1.95 -13.29 -18.27
C PRO A 161 -3.20 -13.21 -19.16
N ALA A 162 -4.22 -12.41 -18.79
CA ALA A 162 -5.43 -12.27 -19.59
C ALA A 162 -5.17 -11.57 -20.93
N LEU A 163 -4.35 -10.51 -20.93
CA LEU A 163 -3.96 -9.81 -22.17
C LEU A 163 -3.11 -10.71 -23.07
N TYR A 164 -2.21 -11.51 -22.48
CA TYR A 164 -1.46 -12.52 -23.23
C TYR A 164 -2.42 -13.50 -23.92
N LEU A 165 -3.32 -14.15 -23.16
CA LEU A 165 -4.29 -15.11 -23.69
C LEU A 165 -5.19 -14.49 -24.76
N LEU A 166 -5.63 -13.25 -24.56
CA LEU A 166 -6.47 -12.54 -25.53
C LEU A 166 -5.76 -12.36 -26.86
N VAL A 167 -4.52 -11.85 -26.83
CA VAL A 167 -3.82 -11.46 -28.06
C VAL A 167 -3.17 -12.66 -28.74
N PHE A 168 -2.48 -13.52 -28.00
CA PHE A 168 -1.88 -14.74 -28.55
C PHE A 168 -2.94 -15.79 -28.89
N GLY A 169 -4.01 -15.91 -28.10
CA GLY A 169 -5.15 -16.77 -28.44
C GLY A 169 -5.86 -16.32 -29.72
N ALA A 170 -6.04 -15.01 -29.92
CA ALA A 170 -6.54 -14.49 -31.18
C ALA A 170 -5.58 -14.79 -32.35
N GLY A 171 -4.26 -14.68 -32.14
CA GLY A 171 -3.26 -15.06 -33.13
C GLY A 171 -3.34 -16.54 -33.53
N VAL A 172 -3.50 -17.44 -32.55
CA VAL A 172 -3.71 -18.88 -32.79
C VAL A 172 -4.98 -19.12 -33.62
N LEU A 173 -6.09 -18.48 -33.26
CA LEU A 173 -7.35 -18.62 -34.00
C LEU A 173 -7.26 -18.08 -35.43
N LEU A 174 -6.59 -16.94 -35.62
CA LEU A 174 -6.37 -16.35 -36.95
C LEU A 174 -5.55 -17.28 -37.83
N LEU A 175 -4.48 -17.86 -37.29
CA LEU A 175 -3.66 -18.83 -38.01
C LEU A 175 -4.46 -20.07 -38.42
N GLN A 176 -5.27 -20.63 -37.50
CA GLN A 176 -6.11 -21.81 -37.76
C GLN A 176 -7.23 -21.55 -38.76
N SER A 177 -7.74 -20.32 -38.81
CA SER A 177 -8.80 -19.94 -39.76
C SER A 177 -8.32 -19.80 -41.22
N GLY A 178 -7.01 -19.90 -41.47
CA GLY A 178 -6.43 -19.65 -42.79
C GLY A 178 -6.40 -18.18 -43.20
N ALA A 179 -6.84 -17.25 -42.34
CA ALA A 179 -6.83 -15.81 -42.60
C ALA A 179 -5.42 -15.24 -42.88
N GLY A 180 -4.37 -15.96 -42.48
CA GLY A 180 -2.98 -15.63 -42.80
C GLY A 180 -2.62 -15.73 -44.29
N ALA A 181 -3.43 -16.41 -45.11
CA ALA A 181 -3.23 -16.51 -46.55
C ALA A 181 -3.49 -15.17 -47.30
N ALA A 182 -4.14 -14.21 -46.64
CA ALA A 182 -4.38 -12.86 -47.18
C ALA A 182 -3.28 -11.85 -46.80
N LEU A 183 -2.21 -12.29 -46.14
CA LEU A 183 -1.07 -11.42 -45.80
C LEU A 183 -0.20 -11.17 -47.05
N PRO A 184 0.36 -9.96 -47.22
CA PRO A 184 1.18 -9.63 -48.38
C PRO A 184 2.42 -10.53 -48.49
N ASP A 185 2.92 -10.71 -49.72
CA ASP A 185 4.10 -11.55 -50.03
C ASP A 185 5.36 -11.18 -49.24
N SER A 186 5.44 -9.95 -48.73
CA SER A 186 6.51 -9.52 -47.82
C SER A 186 6.56 -10.33 -46.51
N ALA A 187 5.45 -10.96 -46.11
CA ALA A 187 5.41 -11.90 -44.97
C ALA A 187 6.23 -13.17 -45.25
N ALA A 188 6.38 -13.59 -46.52
CA ALA A 188 7.17 -14.76 -46.88
C ALA A 188 8.68 -14.56 -46.59
N GLN A 189 9.18 -13.32 -46.68
CA GLN A 189 10.59 -12.99 -46.41
C GLN A 189 10.95 -13.03 -44.92
N ILE A 190 9.96 -12.95 -44.02
CA ILE A 190 10.16 -12.92 -42.56
C ILE A 190 9.73 -14.22 -41.86
N GLY A 191 9.52 -15.31 -42.59
CA GLY A 191 9.11 -16.61 -42.03
C GLY A 191 7.64 -16.97 -42.21
N GLY A 192 6.92 -16.26 -43.08
CA GLY A 192 5.54 -16.54 -43.46
C GLY A 192 4.48 -15.99 -42.50
N ALA A 193 3.23 -16.37 -42.73
CA ALA A 193 2.08 -15.93 -41.95
C ALA A 193 2.22 -16.17 -40.43
N PRO A 194 2.77 -17.30 -39.92
CA PRO A 194 2.95 -17.49 -38.48
C PRO A 194 3.86 -16.45 -37.82
N ALA A 195 4.98 -16.11 -38.45
CA ALA A 195 5.92 -15.14 -37.94
C ALA A 195 5.27 -13.75 -37.84
N ALA A 196 4.59 -13.31 -38.90
CA ALA A 196 3.90 -12.03 -38.93
C ALA A 196 2.77 -11.95 -37.88
N ILE A 197 1.95 -13.00 -37.75
CA ILE A 197 0.83 -13.03 -36.80
C ILE A 197 1.33 -12.99 -35.35
N PHE A 198 2.33 -13.81 -34.99
CA PHE A 198 2.81 -13.84 -33.62
C PHE A 198 3.67 -12.62 -33.26
N ALA A 199 4.41 -12.05 -34.21
CA ALA A 199 5.08 -10.76 -34.01
C ALA A 199 4.07 -9.63 -33.76
N ALA A 200 3.00 -9.57 -34.57
CA ALA A 200 1.91 -8.62 -34.37
C ALA A 200 1.23 -8.84 -33.01
N ALA A 201 1.00 -10.10 -32.61
CA ALA A 201 0.45 -10.45 -31.31
C ALA A 201 1.34 -9.97 -30.15
N ALA A 202 2.66 -10.15 -30.26
CA ALA A 202 3.60 -9.64 -29.26
C ALA A 202 3.54 -8.11 -29.16
N LEU A 203 3.59 -7.40 -30.28
CA LEU A 203 3.55 -5.93 -30.32
C LEU A 203 2.23 -5.37 -29.76
N VAL A 204 1.10 -5.89 -30.22
CA VAL A 204 -0.24 -5.49 -29.74
C VAL A 204 -0.38 -5.82 -28.26
N GLY A 205 0.06 -7.01 -27.84
CA GLY A 205 0.03 -7.42 -26.45
C GLY A 205 0.83 -6.50 -25.53
N VAL A 206 2.06 -6.16 -25.92
CA VAL A 206 2.91 -5.22 -25.17
C VAL A 206 2.28 -3.83 -25.14
N PHE A 207 1.76 -3.34 -26.27
CA PHE A 207 1.09 -2.05 -26.35
C PHE A 207 -0.14 -1.98 -25.43
N LEU A 208 -0.99 -2.99 -25.43
CA LEU A 208 -2.16 -3.05 -24.55
C LEU A 208 -1.76 -3.15 -23.08
N ALA A 209 -0.77 -3.97 -22.75
CA ALA A 209 -0.25 -4.08 -21.39
C ALA A 209 0.36 -2.75 -20.91
N PHE A 210 1.08 -2.06 -21.79
CA PHE A 210 1.60 -0.71 -21.53
C PHE A 210 0.47 0.29 -21.31
N LEU A 211 -0.59 0.25 -22.12
CA LEU A 211 -1.73 1.16 -21.99
C LEU A 211 -2.44 0.96 -20.64
N VAL A 212 -2.75 -0.29 -20.27
CA VAL A 212 -3.39 -0.62 -18.98
C VAL A 212 -2.47 -0.27 -17.79
N TYR A 213 -1.16 -0.47 -17.94
CA TYR A 213 -0.19 -0.10 -16.92
C TYR A 213 -0.06 1.41 -16.75
N SER A 214 0.20 2.12 -17.83
CA SER A 214 0.59 3.53 -17.81
C SER A 214 -0.59 4.45 -17.57
N TRP A 215 -1.79 4.09 -18.01
CA TRP A 215 -2.97 4.93 -17.84
C TRP A 215 -3.74 4.56 -16.56
N PRO A 216 -4.59 3.50 -16.49
CA PRO A 216 -5.41 3.32 -15.32
C PRO A 216 -4.65 2.82 -14.09
N TYR A 217 -3.64 1.95 -14.23
CA TYR A 217 -2.92 1.41 -13.06
C TYR A 217 -2.02 2.47 -12.41
N LYS A 218 -1.08 3.03 -13.18
CA LYS A 218 -0.08 3.97 -12.68
C LYS A 218 -0.71 5.23 -12.10
N VAL A 219 -1.70 5.80 -12.79
CA VAL A 219 -2.39 7.03 -12.31
C VAL A 219 -3.09 6.77 -10.98
N VAL A 220 -3.85 5.68 -10.85
CA VAL A 220 -4.56 5.34 -9.61
C VAL A 220 -3.58 5.03 -8.47
N GLN A 221 -2.51 4.28 -8.74
CA GLN A 221 -1.47 3.99 -7.74
C GLN A 221 -0.78 5.27 -7.25
N GLN A 222 -0.38 6.16 -8.16
CA GLN A 222 0.24 7.44 -7.80
C GLN A 222 -0.70 8.32 -6.97
N ARG A 223 -1.98 8.43 -7.34
CA ARG A 223 -2.98 9.17 -6.55
C ARG A 223 -3.16 8.60 -5.15
N ASN A 224 -3.27 7.28 -5.02
CA ASN A 224 -3.37 6.63 -3.71
C ASN A 224 -2.12 6.90 -2.86
N LEU A 225 -0.92 6.83 -3.45
CA LEU A 225 0.33 7.11 -2.76
C LEU A 225 0.43 8.57 -2.32
N MET A 226 0.07 9.53 -3.18
CA MET A 226 0.04 10.96 -2.82
C MET A 226 -0.98 11.26 -1.71
N ASN A 227 -2.15 10.63 -1.73
CA ASN A 227 -3.16 10.79 -0.68
C ASN A 227 -2.67 10.25 0.66
N LEU A 228 -1.98 9.10 0.63
CA LEU A 228 -1.36 8.51 1.81
C LEU A 228 -0.22 9.38 2.35
N ASP A 229 0.65 9.87 1.46
CA ASP A 229 1.78 10.74 1.78
C ASP A 229 1.33 12.02 2.49
N ASN A 230 0.40 12.77 1.87
CA ASN A 230 -0.18 13.96 2.47
C ASN A 230 -0.78 13.70 3.87
N TYR A 231 -1.42 12.54 4.06
CA TYR A 231 -2.00 12.15 5.34
C TYR A 231 -0.93 11.87 6.39
N ILE A 232 0.11 11.10 6.04
CA ILE A 232 1.26 10.79 6.91
C ILE A 232 1.98 12.07 7.32
N THR A 233 2.38 12.89 6.35
CA THR A 233 3.09 14.16 6.58
C THR A 233 2.30 15.08 7.50
N SER A 234 0.98 15.16 7.30
CA SER A 234 0.08 15.95 8.16
C SER A 234 0.01 15.40 9.59
N LYS A 235 -0.07 14.07 9.78
CA LYS A 235 -0.10 13.44 11.09
C LYS A 235 1.21 13.65 11.84
N PHE A 236 2.35 13.40 11.17
CA PHE A 236 3.67 13.51 11.80
C PHE A 236 3.99 14.95 12.18
N ALA A 237 3.61 15.91 11.36
CA ALA A 237 3.69 17.33 11.72
C ALA A 237 2.89 17.64 12.98
N ARG A 238 1.69 17.08 13.17
CA ARG A 238 0.89 17.29 14.39
C ARG A 238 1.50 16.65 15.62
N ILE A 239 1.97 15.41 15.52
CA ILE A 239 2.66 14.76 16.64
C ILE A 239 3.88 15.58 17.06
N ASN A 240 4.68 16.05 16.10
CA ASN A 240 5.85 16.89 16.39
C ASN A 240 5.48 18.24 17.02
N ASN A 241 4.45 18.92 16.52
CA ASN A 241 3.98 20.17 17.12
C ASN A 241 3.48 19.97 18.56
N ASN A 242 2.75 18.87 18.81
CA ASN A 242 2.29 18.50 20.15
C ASN A 242 3.45 18.18 21.08
N PHE A 243 4.49 17.50 20.60
CA PHE A 243 5.74 17.28 21.33
C PHE A 243 6.38 18.62 21.76
N GLN A 244 6.53 19.58 20.84
CA GLN A 244 7.15 20.87 21.14
C GLN A 244 6.32 21.73 22.11
N VAL A 245 5.00 21.60 22.11
CA VAL A 245 4.13 22.27 23.09
C VAL A 245 4.22 21.58 24.45
N ALA A 246 4.15 20.25 24.49
CA ALA A 246 4.26 19.50 25.74
C ALA A 246 5.61 19.71 26.43
N LYS A 247 6.71 19.72 25.67
CA LYS A 247 8.06 20.09 26.16
C LYS A 247 8.05 21.46 26.84
N ARG A 248 7.53 22.49 26.17
CA ARG A 248 7.48 23.86 26.71
C ARG A 248 6.60 23.96 27.96
N ARG A 249 5.47 23.25 27.99
CA ARG A 249 4.58 23.20 29.15
C ARG A 249 5.24 22.52 30.35
N ALA A 250 5.95 21.41 30.15
CA ALA A 250 6.69 20.74 31.22
C ALA A 250 7.70 21.69 31.90
N LEU A 251 8.53 22.37 31.11
CA LEU A 251 9.53 23.32 31.62
C LEU A 251 8.89 24.54 32.32
N ASN A 252 7.77 25.05 31.81
CA ASN A 252 7.12 26.21 32.42
C ASN A 252 6.47 25.88 33.78
N VAL A 253 5.89 24.69 33.93
CA VAL A 253 5.28 24.27 35.21
C VAL A 253 6.30 24.25 36.34
N GLU A 254 7.52 23.82 36.04
CA GLU A 254 8.65 23.80 36.99
C GLU A 254 9.15 25.19 37.37
N ARG A 255 8.99 26.17 36.46
CA ARG A 255 9.37 27.57 36.72
C ARG A 255 8.29 28.34 37.49
N ASP A 256 7.02 28.04 37.25
CA ASP A 256 5.89 28.86 37.72
C ASP A 256 5.39 28.45 39.12
N LYS A 257 5.53 27.17 39.50
CA LYS A 257 5.03 26.67 40.79
C LYS A 257 6.10 26.65 41.87
N ARG A 258 5.72 27.06 43.09
CA ARG A 258 6.61 27.11 44.27
C ARG A 258 6.53 25.81 45.09
N MET A 259 7.52 25.58 45.95
CA MET A 259 7.58 24.42 46.86
C MET A 259 6.33 24.21 47.72
N ALA A 260 5.58 25.26 48.03
CA ALA A 260 4.32 25.17 48.78
C ALA A 260 3.21 24.39 48.01
N GLN A 261 3.32 24.25 46.69
CA GLN A 261 2.41 23.53 45.81
C GLN A 261 3.02 22.22 45.30
N ARG A 262 3.88 21.57 46.11
CA ARG A 262 4.68 20.41 45.70
C ARG A 262 3.90 19.27 45.05
N GLU A 263 2.76 18.89 45.61
CA GLU A 263 1.96 17.77 45.06
C GLU A 263 1.32 18.16 43.71
N GLU A 264 0.80 19.38 43.59
CA GLU A 264 0.26 19.89 42.32
C GLU A 264 1.34 20.10 41.25
N LEU A 265 2.57 20.45 41.67
CA LEU A 265 3.74 20.50 40.79
C LEU A 265 4.06 19.10 40.27
N LYS A 266 4.16 18.12 41.18
CA LYS A 266 4.52 16.74 40.85
C LYS A 266 3.54 16.10 39.87
N ASP A 267 2.25 16.29 40.08
CA ASP A 267 1.22 15.71 39.21
C ASP A 267 1.16 16.38 37.83
N GLU A 268 1.28 17.71 37.78
CA GLU A 268 1.24 18.45 36.52
C GLU A 268 2.52 18.28 35.70
N ALA A 269 3.70 18.45 36.31
CA ALA A 269 4.99 18.23 35.66
C ALA A 269 5.12 16.77 35.21
N GLY A 270 4.74 15.82 36.07
CA GLY A 270 4.74 14.40 35.71
C GLY A 270 3.84 14.07 34.52
N SER A 271 2.69 14.74 34.39
CA SER A 271 1.77 14.54 33.25
C SER A 271 2.36 15.10 31.95
N TRP A 272 2.88 16.33 31.97
CA TRP A 272 3.50 16.93 30.78
C TRP A 272 4.77 16.20 30.35
N THR A 273 5.59 15.76 31.31
CA THR A 273 6.83 15.05 31.05
C THR A 273 6.59 13.69 30.41
N LEU A 274 5.62 12.92 30.92
CA LEU A 274 5.21 11.67 30.30
C LEU A 274 4.54 11.89 28.93
N ALA A 275 3.78 12.97 28.76
CA ALA A 275 3.13 13.29 27.49
C ALA A 275 4.14 13.59 26.38
N TYR A 276 5.19 14.40 26.61
CA TYR A 276 6.18 14.66 25.56
C TYR A 276 6.99 13.40 25.23
N HIS A 277 7.35 12.57 26.22
CA HIS A 277 7.98 11.28 25.96
C HIS A 277 7.09 10.39 25.09
N TRP A 278 5.79 10.36 25.39
CA TRP A 278 4.84 9.61 24.58
C TRP A 278 4.77 10.13 23.15
N PHE A 279 4.69 11.44 22.92
CA PHE A 279 4.68 11.96 21.55
C PHE A 279 5.94 11.57 20.75
N ALA A 280 7.12 11.58 21.38
CA ALA A 280 8.35 11.14 20.74
C ALA A 280 8.31 9.64 20.39
N MET A 281 7.96 8.78 21.34
CA MET A 281 7.85 7.34 21.12
C MET A 281 6.74 6.99 20.11
N ARG A 282 5.61 7.69 20.18
CA ARG A 282 4.48 7.56 19.27
C ARG A 282 4.86 7.87 17.83
N LEU A 283 5.66 8.91 17.60
CA LEU A 283 6.19 9.22 16.26
C LEU A 283 7.05 8.07 15.74
N PHE A 284 7.99 7.58 16.55
CA PHE A 284 8.83 6.44 16.21
C PHE A 284 8.03 5.17 15.89
N LEU A 285 7.03 4.84 16.72
CA LEU A 285 6.16 3.68 16.52
C LEU A 285 5.33 3.83 15.24
N CYS A 286 4.82 5.03 14.95
CA CYS A 286 4.10 5.27 13.70
C CYS A 286 5.01 5.15 12.47
N GLU A 287 6.26 5.61 12.55
CA GLU A 287 7.27 5.42 11.49
C GLU A 287 7.57 3.94 11.24
N LEU A 288 7.79 3.15 12.31
CA LEU A 288 7.98 1.71 12.22
C LEU A 288 6.76 1.02 11.59
N ALA A 289 5.54 1.42 11.99
CA ALA A 289 4.32 0.88 11.41
C ALA A 289 4.25 1.11 9.90
N LEU A 290 4.56 2.32 9.44
CA LEU A 290 4.62 2.59 8.00
C LEU A 290 5.69 1.74 7.32
N ARG A 291 6.91 1.69 7.87
CA ARG A 291 8.02 0.91 7.31
C ARG A 291 7.64 -0.55 7.12
N ASN A 292 7.03 -1.16 8.14
CA ASN A 292 6.53 -2.52 8.07
C ASN A 292 5.46 -2.68 6.96
N LYS A 293 4.49 -1.77 6.87
CA LYS A 293 3.47 -1.82 5.80
C LYS A 293 4.08 -1.70 4.40
N PHE A 294 5.04 -0.80 4.18
CA PHE A 294 5.72 -0.65 2.88
C PHE A 294 6.56 -1.87 2.53
N TYR A 295 7.23 -2.49 3.51
CA TYR A 295 7.91 -3.76 3.31
C TYR A 295 6.94 -4.84 2.80
N GLN A 296 5.78 -4.96 3.44
CA GLN A 296 4.74 -5.90 3.00
C GLN A 296 4.23 -5.59 1.58
N VAL A 297 4.04 -4.33 1.18
CA VAL A 297 3.65 -4.00 -0.20
C VAL A 297 4.75 -4.39 -1.19
N ARG A 298 6.02 -4.12 -0.88
CA ARG A 298 7.16 -4.50 -1.72
C ARG A 298 7.25 -6.02 -1.88
N ARG A 299 7.22 -6.76 -0.78
CA ARG A 299 7.26 -8.23 -0.76
C ARG A 299 6.13 -8.81 -1.60
N ASN A 300 4.89 -8.37 -1.37
CA ASN A 300 3.72 -8.85 -2.09
C ASN A 300 3.79 -8.51 -3.58
N THR A 301 4.30 -7.33 -3.94
CA THR A 301 4.51 -6.95 -5.34
C THR A 301 5.47 -7.91 -6.05
N THR A 302 6.58 -8.28 -5.39
CA THR A 302 7.52 -9.29 -5.93
C THR A 302 6.85 -10.65 -6.10
N LEU A 303 6.07 -11.10 -5.10
CA LEU A 303 5.34 -12.37 -5.17
C LEU A 303 4.29 -12.36 -6.29
N TYR A 304 3.57 -11.27 -6.47
CA TYR A 304 2.60 -11.12 -7.56
C TYR A 304 3.27 -11.07 -8.93
N TRP A 305 4.49 -10.52 -9.02
CA TRP A 305 5.26 -10.55 -10.25
C TRP A 305 5.67 -11.98 -10.62
N ALA A 306 6.24 -12.73 -9.65
CA ALA A 306 6.58 -14.13 -9.85
C ALA A 306 5.34 -14.98 -10.20
N GLY A 307 4.24 -14.78 -9.49
CA GLY A 307 2.97 -15.46 -9.77
C GLY A 307 2.40 -15.09 -11.14
N GLY A 308 2.50 -13.83 -11.56
CA GLY A 308 2.02 -13.37 -12.87
C GLY A 308 2.81 -13.98 -14.01
N LEU A 309 4.14 -14.08 -13.86
CA LEU A 309 5.00 -14.81 -14.80
C LEU A 309 4.63 -16.28 -14.86
N PHE A 310 4.45 -16.93 -13.71
CA PHE A 310 4.06 -18.34 -13.66
C PHE A 310 2.73 -18.60 -14.38
N LEU A 311 1.70 -17.79 -14.11
CA LEU A 311 0.40 -17.90 -14.80
C LEU A 311 0.51 -17.65 -16.31
N THR A 312 1.36 -16.70 -16.72
CA THR A 312 1.59 -16.43 -18.13
C THR A 312 2.34 -17.58 -18.81
N SER A 313 3.30 -18.21 -18.13
CA SER A 313 3.98 -19.42 -18.61
C SER A 313 3.03 -20.60 -18.78
N ILE A 314 2.05 -20.78 -17.88
CA ILE A 314 0.98 -21.78 -18.06
C ILE A 314 0.15 -21.46 -19.31
N ALA A 315 -0.21 -20.19 -19.53
CA ALA A 315 -0.94 -19.77 -20.72
C ALA A 315 -0.15 -20.03 -22.02
N ILE A 316 1.17 -19.75 -22.01
CA ILE A 316 2.08 -20.04 -23.12
C ILE A 316 2.07 -21.55 -23.41
N ALA A 317 2.27 -22.38 -22.39
CA ALA A 317 2.30 -23.83 -22.53
C ALA A 317 0.96 -24.39 -23.06
N GLY A 318 -0.16 -23.87 -22.55
CA GLY A 318 -1.50 -24.27 -23.00
C GLY A 318 -1.76 -23.94 -24.47
N LEU A 319 -1.39 -22.74 -24.93
CA LEU A 319 -1.53 -22.35 -26.34
C LEU A 319 -0.53 -23.11 -27.24
N ALA A 320 0.69 -23.36 -26.79
CA ALA A 320 1.66 -24.18 -27.51
C ALA A 320 1.16 -25.62 -27.69
N ALA A 321 0.62 -26.23 -26.63
CA ALA A 321 0.02 -27.55 -26.68
C ALA A 321 -1.17 -27.60 -27.66
N LEU A 322 -2.03 -26.58 -27.63
CA LEU A 322 -3.14 -26.45 -28.58
C LEU A 322 -2.65 -26.39 -30.04
N LEU A 323 -1.61 -25.60 -30.32
CA LEU A 323 -1.00 -25.52 -31.65
C LEU A 323 -0.41 -26.87 -32.07
N PHE A 324 0.31 -27.55 -31.18
CA PHE A 324 0.90 -28.86 -31.44
C PHE A 324 -0.16 -29.92 -31.77
N VAL A 325 -1.22 -30.03 -30.95
CA VAL A 325 -2.34 -30.96 -31.19
C VAL A 325 -3.05 -30.67 -32.52
N LYS A 326 -3.06 -29.41 -32.96
CA LYS A 326 -3.62 -28.99 -34.24
C LYS A 326 -2.67 -29.16 -35.43
N GLY A 327 -1.53 -29.83 -35.23
CA GLY A 327 -0.59 -30.15 -36.29
C GLY A 327 0.28 -28.97 -36.72
N ALA A 328 0.47 -27.96 -35.86
CA ALA A 328 1.38 -26.86 -36.17
C ALA A 328 2.81 -27.37 -36.41
N SER A 329 3.48 -26.84 -37.43
CA SER A 329 4.87 -27.17 -37.73
C SER A 329 5.82 -26.74 -36.60
N LEU A 330 6.99 -27.38 -36.52
CA LEU A 330 8.04 -26.99 -35.56
C LEU A 330 8.43 -25.50 -35.72
N GLN A 331 8.46 -25.02 -36.96
CA GLN A 331 8.74 -23.61 -37.26
C GLN A 331 7.66 -22.67 -36.70
N THR A 332 6.38 -23.03 -36.81
CA THR A 332 5.26 -22.27 -36.22
C THR A 332 5.37 -22.19 -34.71
N LEU A 333 5.69 -23.32 -34.06
CA LEU A 333 5.92 -23.38 -32.62
C LEU A 333 7.13 -22.54 -32.20
N GLY A 334 8.20 -22.55 -33.00
CA GLY A 334 9.37 -21.70 -32.81
C GLY A 334 9.04 -20.21 -32.85
N PHE A 335 8.26 -19.76 -33.84
CA PHE A 335 7.82 -18.36 -33.91
C PHE A 335 6.90 -17.98 -32.74
N PHE A 336 5.97 -18.85 -32.37
CA PHE A 336 5.11 -18.65 -31.21
C PHE A 336 5.93 -18.50 -29.91
N ALA A 337 6.89 -19.41 -29.68
CA ALA A 337 7.74 -19.39 -28.51
C ALA A 337 8.62 -18.13 -28.48
N GLY A 338 9.27 -17.79 -29.60
CA GLY A 338 10.09 -16.60 -29.72
C GLY A 338 9.30 -15.32 -29.44
N ALA A 339 8.13 -15.16 -30.06
CA ALA A 339 7.25 -14.01 -29.82
C ALA A 339 6.74 -13.93 -28.37
N SER A 340 6.43 -15.07 -27.76
CA SER A 340 6.00 -15.14 -26.36
C SER A 340 7.12 -14.74 -25.39
N LEU A 341 8.37 -15.15 -25.67
CA LEU A 341 9.54 -14.73 -24.88
C LEU A 341 9.80 -13.24 -25.01
N VAL A 342 9.68 -12.66 -26.22
CA VAL A 342 9.80 -11.22 -26.44
C VAL A 342 8.72 -10.46 -25.67
N TYR A 343 7.47 -10.93 -25.72
CA TYR A 343 6.37 -10.34 -24.94
C TYR A 343 6.67 -10.37 -23.43
N LEU A 344 7.11 -11.51 -22.89
CA LEU A 344 7.47 -11.65 -21.48
C LEU A 344 8.62 -10.70 -21.08
N ALA A 345 9.66 -10.61 -21.90
CA ALA A 345 10.80 -9.74 -21.64
C ALA A 345 10.38 -8.25 -21.60
N LEU A 346 9.60 -7.81 -22.58
CA LEU A 346 9.14 -6.42 -22.67
C LEU A 346 8.16 -6.06 -21.56
N ILE A 347 7.21 -6.93 -21.22
CA ILE A 347 6.34 -6.70 -20.06
C ILE A 347 7.13 -6.72 -18.76
N GLY A 348 8.10 -7.63 -18.61
CA GLY A 348 9.01 -7.63 -17.47
C GLY A 348 9.69 -6.28 -17.30
N ALA A 349 10.17 -5.67 -18.38
CA ALA A 349 10.77 -4.34 -18.37
C ALA A 349 9.79 -3.23 -17.98
N VAL A 350 8.58 -3.21 -18.56
CA VAL A 350 7.54 -2.21 -18.23
C VAL A 350 7.12 -2.31 -16.75
N MET A 351 6.92 -3.53 -16.25
CA MET A 351 6.43 -3.79 -14.90
C MET A 351 7.52 -3.65 -13.83
N ARG A 352 8.80 -3.68 -14.19
CA ARG A 352 9.92 -3.45 -13.24
C ARG A 352 9.80 -2.10 -12.53
N GLY A 353 9.17 -1.12 -13.17
CA GLY A 353 8.89 0.21 -12.60
C GLY A 353 7.82 0.23 -11.49
N ALA A 354 7.01 -0.83 -11.35
CA ALA A 354 5.90 -0.85 -10.40
C ALA A 354 6.39 -0.75 -8.94
N THR A 355 7.48 -1.44 -8.61
CA THR A 355 8.08 -1.40 -7.26
C THR A 355 8.76 -0.05 -7.00
N GLY A 356 9.38 0.55 -8.02
CA GLY A 356 10.05 1.85 -7.91
C GLY A 356 9.07 3.03 -7.77
N MET A 357 7.83 2.88 -8.23
CA MET A 357 6.81 3.92 -8.14
C MET A 357 6.47 4.30 -6.69
N MET A 358 6.41 3.33 -5.78
CA MET A 358 6.17 3.60 -4.36
C MET A 358 7.24 4.53 -3.80
N PHE A 359 8.52 4.20 -3.97
CA PHE A 359 9.64 4.96 -3.42
C PHE A 359 9.89 6.30 -4.10
N ARG A 360 9.31 6.55 -5.29
CA ARG A 360 9.41 7.84 -5.98
C ARG A 360 8.35 8.85 -5.56
N VAL A 361 7.17 8.36 -5.19
CA VAL A 361 6.04 9.23 -4.78
C VAL A 361 6.05 9.47 -3.28
N VAL A 362 6.56 8.49 -2.53
CA VAL A 362 6.73 8.58 -1.08
C VAL A 362 8.13 9.11 -0.80
N GLU A 363 8.22 10.34 -0.31
CA GLU A 363 9.51 10.93 0.07
C GLU A 363 9.92 10.42 1.46
N SER A 364 10.77 9.40 1.51
CA SER A 364 11.23 8.79 2.77
C SER A 364 11.88 9.79 3.73
N ASN A 365 12.46 10.87 3.18
CA ASN A 365 13.11 11.93 3.96
C ASN A 365 12.09 12.83 4.67
N GLU A 366 10.88 12.97 4.15
CA GLU A 366 9.84 13.78 4.79
C GLU A 366 9.19 13.08 5.99
N TRP A 367 9.27 11.75 6.04
CA TRP A 367 8.59 10.95 7.05
C TRP A 367 9.49 10.42 8.16
N SER A 368 10.80 10.28 7.89
CA SER A 368 11.76 10.07 8.96
C SER A 368 11.87 11.37 9.74
N ARG A 369 11.13 11.51 10.83
CA ARG A 369 11.11 12.72 11.65
C ARG A 369 11.51 12.46 13.09
N PHE A 370 11.54 11.21 13.53
CA PHE A 370 12.00 10.86 14.87
C PHE A 370 13.43 11.34 15.15
N HIS A 371 14.32 11.26 14.15
CA HIS A 371 15.69 11.79 14.30
C HIS A 371 15.76 13.32 14.44
N ILE A 372 14.68 14.03 14.12
CA ILE A 372 14.52 15.48 14.29
C ILE A 372 13.86 15.79 15.65
N VAL A 373 13.22 14.79 16.27
CA VAL A 373 12.73 14.89 17.63
C VAL A 373 13.94 14.73 18.54
N ASP A 374 14.52 15.87 18.95
CA ASP A 374 15.66 15.97 19.87
C ASP A 374 15.26 15.54 21.31
N LEU A 375 14.79 14.30 21.47
CA LEU A 375 14.33 13.74 22.74
C LEU A 375 15.50 13.64 23.73
N ASP A 376 16.68 13.25 23.28
CA ASP A 376 17.90 13.16 24.08
C ASP A 376 18.31 14.54 24.62
N ALA A 377 18.34 15.56 23.77
CA ALA A 377 18.63 16.93 24.18
C ALA A 377 17.55 17.43 25.15
N THR A 378 16.27 17.15 24.88
CA THR A 378 15.17 17.54 25.75
C THR A 378 15.25 16.91 27.14
N ILE A 379 15.57 15.62 27.24
CA ILE A 379 15.77 14.94 28.52
C ILE A 379 16.99 15.52 29.24
N ARG A 380 18.09 15.77 28.51
CA ARG A 380 19.30 16.36 29.07
C ARG A 380 19.05 17.74 29.65
N ASP A 381 18.33 18.60 28.93
CA ASP A 381 18.02 19.96 29.36
C ASP A 381 17.18 19.93 30.65
N HIS A 382 16.10 19.15 30.66
CA HIS A 382 15.19 19.05 31.79
C HIS A 382 15.87 18.45 33.04
N VAL A 383 16.57 17.32 32.90
CA VAL A 383 17.33 16.71 34.01
C VAL A 383 18.49 17.60 34.46
N GLY A 384 19.10 18.33 33.52
CA GLY A 384 20.18 19.27 33.80
C GLY A 384 19.71 20.43 34.66
N GLU A 385 18.59 21.07 34.29
CA GLU A 385 17.97 22.15 35.06
C GLU A 385 17.56 21.68 36.45
N ASP A 386 16.89 20.54 36.57
CA ASP A 386 16.48 19.95 37.85
C ASP A 386 17.68 19.70 38.79
N LYS A 387 18.72 19.05 38.28
CA LYS A 387 19.92 18.75 39.09
C LYS A 387 20.63 20.02 39.53
N LEU A 388 20.71 21.03 38.67
CA LEU A 388 21.30 22.32 39.00
C LEU A 388 20.52 23.01 40.12
N GLN A 389 19.19 23.00 40.06
CA GLN A 389 18.34 23.57 41.11
C GLN A 389 18.53 22.81 42.44
N ILE A 390 18.50 21.48 42.42
CA ILE A 390 18.70 20.65 43.62
C ILE A 390 20.04 20.94 44.29
N VAL A 391 21.13 20.99 43.52
CA VAL A 391 22.46 21.31 44.06
C VAL A 391 22.48 22.73 44.63
N THR A 392 21.91 23.70 43.91
CA THR A 392 21.84 25.10 44.36
C THR A 392 21.09 25.25 45.69
N PHE A 393 19.94 24.58 45.84
CA PHE A 393 19.17 24.60 47.09
C PHE A 393 19.89 23.89 48.23
N ARG A 394 20.52 22.74 47.95
CA ARG A 394 21.33 22.02 48.95
C ARG A 394 22.47 22.89 49.46
N ASP A 395 23.17 23.60 48.58
CA ASP A 395 24.33 24.40 48.95
C ASP A 395 23.92 25.68 49.67
N ARG A 396 22.76 26.28 49.35
CA ARG A 396 22.17 27.38 50.15
C ARG A 396 21.82 26.94 51.57
N ASN A 397 21.16 25.80 51.72
CA ASN A 397 20.76 25.27 53.04
C ASN A 397 21.94 24.76 53.88
N ARG A 398 23.17 24.71 53.34
CA ARG A 398 24.40 24.40 54.09
C ARG A 398 25.09 25.65 54.63
N MET A 399 24.73 26.83 54.12
CA MET A 399 25.34 28.12 54.45
C MET A 399 24.50 28.92 55.46
N GLU A 400 23.25 28.50 55.69
CA GLU A 400 22.43 28.84 56.86
C GLU A 400 22.66 27.81 57.97
#